data_AF-A0A2G6IGL1-F1
#
_entry.id   AF-A0A2G6IGL1-F1
#
_cell.length_a   1.000
_cell.length_b   1.000
_cell.length_c   1.000
_cell.angle_alpha   90.00
_cell.angle_beta   90.00
_cell.angle_gamma   90.00
#
_symmetry.space_group_name_H-M   'P 1'
#
loop_
_entity.id
_entity.type
_entity.pdbx_description
1 polymer ?
#
loop_
_entity_poly.entity_id
_entity_poly.type
_entity_poly.pdbx_seq_one_letter_code
_entity_poly.pdbx_strand_id
1 'polypeptide(L)'
;MICEDGCDTYLYTNGDGHDTIHDDGQFDTDVLQVTGINSTDVTVSRTVANPSNVLLSFAGGGSVLLENSLAGDVNDQIESITFSADSVTWDRRARPGMILFRGGMPPRHMLTGGIGNDTLIGGDQSDTYVFNAGDGVDLVQDDGYYDTDVLVFNSFASADVLALV
;
A
#
# COMPACT_ATOMS: atom_id res chain seq x y z
N MET A 1 5.22 -22.26 5.93
CA MET A 1 4.74 -21.74 4.63
C MET A 1 5.75 -22.25 3.62
N ILE A 2 5.36 -23.15 2.72
CA ILE A 2 6.26 -23.71 1.71
C ILE A 2 5.90 -22.96 0.43
N CYS A 3 6.78 -22.07 0.02
CA CYS A 3 6.80 -21.43 -1.28
C CYS A 3 7.35 -22.48 -2.28
N GLU A 4 6.65 -22.74 -3.39
CA GLU A 4 7.15 -23.62 -4.47
C GLU A 4 7.50 -22.76 -5.68
N ASP A 5 8.81 -22.64 -5.95
CA ASP A 5 9.48 -21.87 -7.03
C ASP A 5 9.18 -20.36 -7.08
N GLY A 6 10.23 -19.55 -7.29
CA GLY A 6 10.11 -18.11 -7.62
C GLY A 6 9.99 -17.14 -6.45
N CYS A 7 9.57 -17.56 -5.25
CA CYS A 7 9.36 -16.60 -4.17
C CYS A 7 10.67 -16.10 -3.54
N ASP A 8 10.99 -14.87 -3.89
CA ASP A 8 12.18 -14.15 -3.50
C ASP A 8 11.99 -13.43 -2.17
N THR A 9 13.12 -13.17 -1.51
CA THR A 9 13.18 -12.31 -0.33
C THR A 9 14.21 -11.22 -0.57
N TYR A 10 13.71 -10.01 -0.77
CA TYR A 10 14.50 -8.80 -0.90
C TYR A 10 14.77 -8.23 0.49
N LEU A 11 16.00 -7.83 0.77
CA LEU A 11 16.38 -7.24 2.05
C LEU A 11 16.69 -5.75 1.87
N TYR A 12 16.11 -4.93 2.74
CA TYR A 12 16.47 -3.53 2.91
C TYR A 12 16.84 -3.25 4.37
N THR A 13 17.98 -2.59 4.60
CA THR A 13 18.44 -2.16 5.91
C THR A 13 18.48 -0.64 5.97
N ASN A 14 18.13 -0.07 7.14
CA ASN A 14 18.27 1.36 7.36
C ASN A 14 19.69 1.85 7.00
N GLY A 15 19.76 2.77 6.05
CA GLY A 15 21.02 3.33 5.55
C GLY A 15 21.51 2.75 4.22
N ASP A 16 20.83 1.75 3.64
CA ASP A 16 21.20 1.16 2.34
C ASP A 16 21.03 2.16 1.18
N GLY A 17 20.23 3.22 1.38
CA GLY A 17 20.06 4.30 0.42
C GLY A 17 18.80 4.10 -0.42
N HIS A 18 18.92 4.27 -1.74
CA HIS A 18 17.80 4.23 -2.68
C HIS A 18 17.91 3.02 -3.60
N ASP A 19 17.04 2.04 -3.38
CA ASP A 19 17.04 0.78 -4.13
C ASP A 19 15.86 0.68 -5.08
N THR A 20 15.99 -0.20 -6.07
CA THR A 20 14.94 -0.49 -7.04
C THR A 20 14.77 -2.00 -7.12
N ILE A 21 13.53 -2.44 -6.97
CA ILE A 21 13.13 -3.84 -7.08
C ILE A 21 12.25 -3.94 -8.33
N HIS A 22 12.67 -4.81 -9.22
CA HIS A 22 11.89 -5.25 -10.36
C HIS A 22 11.65 -6.75 -10.15
N ASP A 23 10.39 -7.11 -9.98
CA ASP A 23 9.95 -8.48 -9.81
C ASP A 23 9.28 -8.92 -11.12
N ASP A 24 9.75 -10.04 -11.68
CA ASP A 24 9.26 -10.62 -12.94
C ASP A 24 8.87 -12.11 -12.78
N GLY A 25 8.53 -12.49 -11.54
CA GLY A 25 8.11 -13.83 -11.13
C GLY A 25 6.78 -14.30 -11.71
N GLN A 26 6.39 -15.54 -11.46
CA GLN A 26 5.03 -16.01 -11.79
C GLN A 26 4.52 -16.96 -10.72
N PHE A 27 3.40 -16.59 -10.10
CA PHE A 27 2.67 -17.40 -9.11
C PHE A 27 3.41 -17.67 -7.80
N ASP A 28 4.38 -16.82 -7.46
CA ASP A 28 5.22 -16.80 -6.27
C ASP A 28 4.60 -15.95 -5.12
N THR A 29 5.35 -15.80 -4.02
CA THR A 29 4.96 -15.00 -2.84
C THR A 29 6.19 -14.27 -2.35
N ASP A 30 6.41 -13.09 -2.89
CA ASP A 30 7.62 -12.32 -2.72
C ASP A 30 7.56 -11.47 -1.48
N VAL A 31 8.72 -11.34 -0.82
CA VAL A 31 8.84 -10.65 0.46
C VAL A 31 9.89 -9.57 0.38
N LEU A 32 9.51 -8.33 0.72
CA LEU A 32 10.47 -7.31 1.11
C LEU A 32 10.64 -7.32 2.63
N GLN A 33 11.82 -7.69 3.11
CA GLN A 33 12.18 -7.60 4.52
C GLN A 33 12.90 -6.28 4.80
N VAL A 34 12.27 -5.42 5.60
CA VAL A 34 12.80 -4.13 6.03
C VAL A 34 13.34 -4.25 7.46
N THR A 35 14.60 -3.87 7.66
CA THR A 35 15.28 -3.96 8.95
C THR A 35 15.74 -2.60 9.47
N GLY A 36 15.52 -2.37 10.77
CA GLY A 36 15.93 -1.12 11.44
C GLY A 36 15.03 0.09 11.16
N ILE A 37 13.82 -0.12 10.61
CA ILE A 37 12.81 0.90 10.31
C ILE A 37 11.46 0.38 10.82
N ASN A 38 10.69 1.21 11.54
CA ASN A 38 9.32 0.86 11.94
C ASN A 38 8.37 1.00 10.75
N SER A 39 7.31 0.20 10.72
CA SER A 39 6.26 0.31 9.69
C SER A 39 5.63 1.71 9.63
N THR A 40 5.52 2.40 10.77
CA THR A 40 5.00 3.77 10.85
C THR A 40 5.97 4.85 10.35
N ASP A 41 7.23 4.51 10.14
CA ASP A 41 8.27 5.43 9.64
C ASP A 41 8.42 5.33 8.11
N VAL A 42 7.44 4.72 7.44
CA VAL A 42 7.40 4.54 5.98
C VAL A 42 6.24 5.32 5.40
N THR A 43 6.53 6.12 4.38
CA THR A 43 5.51 6.73 3.51
C THR A 43 5.52 6.03 2.17
N VAL A 44 4.35 5.79 1.60
CA VAL A 44 4.20 5.10 0.32
C VAL A 44 3.56 6.04 -0.69
N SER A 45 4.07 6.07 -1.92
CA SER A 45 3.59 6.96 -2.96
C SER A 45 3.75 6.34 -4.36
N ARG A 46 3.02 6.85 -5.35
CA ARG A 46 3.27 6.54 -6.76
C ARG A 46 4.30 7.50 -7.33
N THR A 47 5.12 7.03 -8.26
CA THR A 47 6.04 7.96 -8.96
C THR A 47 5.32 8.75 -10.04
N VAL A 48 5.67 10.02 -10.21
CA VAL A 48 5.10 10.89 -11.25
C VAL A 48 5.48 10.47 -12.68
N ALA A 49 6.61 9.79 -12.84
CA ALA A 49 7.13 9.38 -14.15
C ALA A 49 6.47 8.08 -14.65
N ASN A 50 6.27 7.12 -13.76
CA ASN A 50 5.51 5.91 -14.03
C ASN A 50 4.56 5.68 -12.85
N PRO A 51 3.26 5.93 -13.03
CA PRO A 51 2.31 5.78 -11.94
C PRO A 51 2.04 4.30 -11.64
N SER A 52 2.58 3.35 -12.42
CA SER A 52 2.58 1.93 -12.07
C SER A 52 3.67 1.54 -11.05
N ASN A 53 4.59 2.44 -10.73
CA ASN A 53 5.63 2.21 -9.73
C ASN A 53 5.18 2.67 -8.34
N VAL A 54 5.58 1.92 -7.31
CA VAL A 54 5.38 2.24 -5.90
C VAL A 54 6.71 2.64 -5.29
N LEU A 55 6.75 3.77 -4.58
CA LEU A 55 7.91 4.25 -3.87
C LEU A 55 7.65 4.23 -2.37
N LEU A 56 8.39 3.38 -1.66
CA LEU A 56 8.50 3.39 -0.19
C LEU A 56 9.61 4.38 0.18
N SER A 57 9.28 5.45 0.90
CA SER A 57 10.25 6.42 1.42
C SER A 57 10.30 6.33 2.94
N PHE A 58 11.51 6.31 3.49
CA PHE A 58 11.72 6.08 4.92
C PHE A 58 12.07 7.38 5.64
N ALA A 59 11.53 7.60 6.85
CA ALA A 59 11.72 8.83 7.61
C ALA A 59 13.19 9.14 7.96
N GLY A 60 14.03 8.10 8.03
CA GLY A 60 15.49 8.22 8.24
C GLY A 60 16.30 8.55 6.97
N GLY A 61 15.63 8.65 5.82
CA GLY A 61 16.25 8.74 4.50
C GLY A 61 16.33 7.38 3.80
N GLY A 62 16.57 7.41 2.49
CA GLY A 62 16.53 6.23 1.63
C GLY A 62 15.12 5.88 1.14
N SER A 63 15.06 4.93 0.21
CA SER A 63 13.81 4.48 -0.40
C SER A 63 13.95 3.11 -1.06
N VAL A 64 12.82 2.46 -1.29
CA VAL A 64 12.70 1.33 -2.21
C VAL A 64 11.65 1.67 -3.27
N LEU A 65 12.06 1.64 -4.53
CA LEU A 65 11.18 1.73 -5.69
C LEU A 65 10.80 0.33 -6.13
N LEU A 66 9.52 -0.02 -6.05
CA LEU A 66 8.97 -1.23 -6.64
C LEU A 66 8.45 -0.87 -8.05
N GLU A 67 9.09 -1.42 -9.07
CA GLU A 67 8.76 -1.13 -10.47
C GLU A 67 7.55 -1.94 -10.92
N ASN A 68 6.64 -1.28 -11.66
CA ASN A 68 5.45 -1.87 -12.26
C ASN A 68 4.52 -2.66 -11.33
N SER A 69 4.66 -2.53 -10.01
CA SER A 69 3.85 -3.27 -9.04
C SER A 69 2.34 -3.00 -9.14
N LEU A 70 1.92 -1.94 -9.86
CA LEU A 70 0.51 -1.62 -10.13
C LEU A 70 0.07 -1.87 -11.58
N ALA A 71 0.93 -2.43 -12.43
CA ALA A 71 0.65 -2.59 -13.86
C ALA A 71 -0.50 -3.58 -14.19
N GLY A 72 -1.00 -4.30 -13.18
CA GLY A 72 -2.20 -5.13 -13.29
C GLY A 72 -1.95 -6.57 -13.73
N ASP A 73 -0.72 -6.91 -14.11
CA ASP A 73 -0.27 -8.29 -14.18
C ASP A 73 0.08 -8.74 -12.76
N VAL A 74 -0.62 -9.76 -12.27
CA VAL A 74 -0.45 -10.33 -10.91
C VAL A 74 0.86 -11.11 -10.73
N ASN A 75 1.80 -10.90 -11.65
CA ASN A 75 3.06 -11.62 -11.78
C ASN A 75 4.25 -10.78 -11.28
N ASP A 76 4.08 -9.45 -11.14
CA ASP A 76 5.20 -8.51 -10.93
C ASP A 76 5.12 -7.80 -9.56
N GLN A 77 4.62 -8.45 -8.51
CA GLN A 77 4.23 -7.79 -7.26
C GLN A 77 4.92 -8.39 -6.03
N ILE A 78 5.35 -7.52 -5.11
CA ILE A 78 5.74 -7.95 -3.76
C ILE A 78 4.46 -8.20 -2.94
N GLU A 79 4.19 -9.45 -2.55
CA GLU A 79 2.99 -9.81 -1.77
C GLU A 79 3.06 -9.35 -0.32
N SER A 80 4.26 -9.26 0.25
CA SER A 80 4.46 -9.02 1.67
C SER A 80 5.65 -8.12 1.96
N ILE A 81 5.45 -7.14 2.83
CA ILE A 81 6.52 -6.31 3.37
C ILE A 81 6.58 -6.53 4.88
N THR A 82 7.73 -6.92 5.41
CA THR A 82 7.91 -7.23 6.82
C THR A 82 8.85 -6.24 7.48
N PHE A 83 8.46 -5.71 8.63
CA PHE A 83 9.24 -4.75 9.41
C PHE A 83 9.79 -5.42 10.65
N SER A 84 11.10 -5.64 10.69
CA SER A 84 11.72 -6.35 11.80
C SER A 84 11.82 -5.50 13.09
N ALA A 85 11.64 -4.17 13.00
CA ALA A 85 11.79 -3.26 14.13
C ALA A 85 10.58 -3.30 15.09
N ASP A 86 9.38 -3.40 14.55
CA ASP A 86 8.10 -3.43 15.29
C ASP A 86 7.31 -4.74 15.07
N SER A 87 7.87 -5.69 14.31
CA SER A 87 7.25 -6.98 13.98
C SER A 87 5.92 -6.84 13.22
N VAL A 88 5.76 -5.76 12.46
CA VAL A 88 4.59 -5.54 11.60
C VAL A 88 4.80 -6.22 10.24
N THR A 89 3.76 -6.88 9.76
CA THR A 89 3.70 -7.38 8.38
C THR A 89 2.60 -6.66 7.65
N TRP A 90 2.96 -6.15 6.50
CA TRP A 90 2.07 -5.60 5.52
C TRP A 90 1.87 -6.65 4.40
N ASP A 91 0.72 -7.32 4.38
CA ASP A 91 0.41 -8.40 3.43
C ASP A 91 -0.79 -8.02 2.55
N ARG A 92 -0.71 -8.34 1.26
CA ARG A 92 -1.79 -8.19 0.28
C ARG A 92 -3.10 -8.85 0.71
N ARG A 93 -3.07 -9.92 1.51
CA ARG A 93 -4.25 -10.72 1.91
C ARG A 93 -4.72 -10.51 3.35
N ALA A 94 -3.93 -9.87 4.22
CA ALA A 94 -4.25 -9.71 5.63
C ALA A 94 -4.43 -8.23 6.03
N ARG A 95 -5.67 -7.83 6.34
CA ARG A 95 -5.95 -6.57 7.06
C ARG A 95 -5.32 -6.67 8.47
N PRO A 96 -4.60 -5.67 9.03
CA PRO A 96 -4.69 -4.21 8.79
C PRO A 96 -3.34 -3.50 8.50
N GLY A 97 -3.39 -2.34 7.82
CA GLY A 97 -2.32 -1.32 7.90
C GLY A 97 -1.33 -1.22 6.73
N MET A 98 -1.60 -1.83 5.57
CA MET A 98 -0.97 -1.38 4.32
C MET A 98 -1.88 -1.59 3.12
N ILE A 99 -2.17 -0.48 2.45
CA ILE A 99 -2.17 -0.27 1.01
C ILE A 99 -2.45 -1.52 0.17
N LEU A 100 -3.72 -1.63 -0.21
CA LEU A 100 -4.19 -2.52 -1.26
C LEU A 100 -3.69 -1.98 -2.60
N PHE A 101 -2.82 -2.73 -3.25
CA PHE A 101 -2.57 -2.58 -4.68
C PHE A 101 -3.28 -3.71 -5.44
N ARG A 102 -4.03 -3.30 -6.47
CA ARG A 102 -5.19 -3.95 -7.11
C ARG A 102 -4.96 -5.37 -7.63
N GLY A 103 -6.02 -6.20 -7.67
CA GLY A 103 -6.07 -7.33 -8.62
C GLY A 103 -6.86 -8.59 -8.26
N GLY A 104 -8.07 -8.50 -7.72
CA GLY A 104 -8.99 -9.64 -7.64
C GLY A 104 -10.45 -9.20 -7.68
N MET A 105 -11.17 -9.52 -8.76
CA MET A 105 -12.52 -9.05 -9.07
C MET A 105 -13.53 -9.21 -7.92
N PRO A 106 -14.14 -8.10 -7.46
CA PRO A 106 -15.49 -7.70 -7.89
C PRO A 106 -15.52 -6.23 -8.39
N PRO A 107 -16.64 -5.73 -8.98
CA PRO A 107 -16.68 -4.45 -9.70
C PRO A 107 -16.59 -3.19 -8.82
N ARG A 108 -16.18 -3.32 -7.55
CA ARG A 108 -15.98 -2.24 -6.57
C ARG A 108 -14.98 -2.68 -5.48
N HIS A 109 -13.98 -1.87 -5.14
CA HIS A 109 -13.10 -2.18 -4.01
C HIS A 109 -13.51 -1.42 -2.75
N MET A 110 -13.31 -2.03 -1.58
CA MET A 110 -13.44 -1.36 -0.29
C MET A 110 -12.06 -1.22 0.34
N LEU A 111 -11.54 0.01 0.39
CA LEU A 111 -10.25 0.37 0.97
C LEU A 111 -10.46 0.90 2.40
N THR A 112 -9.60 0.53 3.33
CA THR A 112 -9.63 1.00 4.72
C THR A 112 -8.20 1.11 5.21
N GLY A 113 -7.77 2.31 5.65
CA GLY A 113 -6.40 2.56 6.14
C GLY A 113 -6.17 1.88 7.49
N GLY A 114 -7.09 2.09 8.42
CA GLY A 114 -6.92 1.64 9.80
C GLY A 114 -6.19 2.69 10.61
N ILE A 115 -5.56 2.29 11.72
CA ILE A 115 -4.87 3.24 12.60
C ILE A 115 -3.53 3.64 11.97
N GLY A 116 -3.32 4.94 11.80
CA GLY A 116 -2.16 5.52 11.16
C GLY A 116 -2.54 6.72 10.30
N ASN A 117 -1.54 7.30 9.65
CA ASN A 117 -1.80 8.23 8.54
C ASN A 117 -1.56 7.43 7.26
N ASP A 118 -2.61 6.91 6.64
CA ASP A 118 -2.50 5.99 5.53
C ASP A 118 -2.57 6.69 4.17
N THR A 119 -2.14 6.00 3.09
CA THR A 119 -2.41 6.43 1.72
C THR A 119 -3.25 5.37 1.01
N LEU A 120 -4.50 5.69 0.69
CA LEU A 120 -5.44 4.78 0.02
C LEU A 120 -5.49 5.09 -1.47
N ILE A 121 -5.23 4.08 -2.30
CA ILE A 121 -5.13 4.23 -3.76
C ILE A 121 -6.15 3.33 -4.43
N GLY A 122 -7.20 3.90 -5.03
CA GLY A 122 -8.27 3.12 -5.69
C GLY A 122 -7.89 2.58 -7.07
N GLY A 123 -7.24 3.42 -7.88
CA GLY A 123 -6.95 3.10 -9.27
C GLY A 123 -8.19 3.30 -10.15
N ASP A 124 -8.27 2.58 -11.27
CA ASP A 124 -9.50 2.51 -12.07
C ASP A 124 -10.65 1.84 -11.29
N GLN A 125 -11.88 1.98 -11.79
CA GLN A 125 -13.15 1.43 -11.25
C GLN A 125 -13.68 2.19 -10.04
N SER A 126 -14.95 1.94 -9.72
CA SER A 126 -15.66 2.59 -8.61
C SER A 126 -15.21 2.03 -7.28
N ASP A 127 -14.62 2.84 -6.43
CA ASP A 127 -14.07 2.41 -5.15
C ASP A 127 -14.83 2.94 -3.94
N THR A 128 -14.57 2.36 -2.78
CA THR A 128 -15.17 2.76 -1.49
C THR A 128 -14.07 2.89 -0.46
N TYR A 129 -13.78 4.12 -0.06
CA TYR A 129 -12.78 4.46 0.94
C TYR A 129 -13.45 4.58 2.30
N VAL A 130 -13.00 3.79 3.27
CA VAL A 130 -13.56 3.74 4.62
C VAL A 130 -12.60 4.38 5.59
N PHE A 131 -13.09 5.41 6.27
CA PHE A 131 -12.42 6.12 7.35
C PHE A 131 -13.16 5.85 8.65
N ASN A 132 -12.47 5.33 9.66
CA ASN A 132 -13.03 5.13 10.99
C ASN A 132 -12.49 6.19 11.97
N ALA A 133 -13.30 6.53 12.98
CA ALA A 133 -12.84 7.41 14.05
C ALA A 133 -11.62 6.80 14.77
N GLY A 134 -10.52 7.56 14.81
CA GLY A 134 -9.26 7.11 15.42
C GLY A 134 -8.29 6.45 14.44
N ASP A 135 -8.63 6.36 13.15
CA ASP A 135 -7.73 5.90 12.10
C ASP A 135 -6.54 6.87 11.99
N GLY A 136 -6.80 8.16 11.72
CA GLY A 136 -5.77 9.19 11.73
C GLY A 136 -6.03 10.18 10.62
N VAL A 137 -4.97 10.59 9.91
CA VAL A 137 -5.08 11.46 8.74
C VAL A 137 -4.63 10.70 7.51
N ASP A 138 -5.60 10.17 6.77
CA ASP A 138 -5.30 9.43 5.54
C ASP A 138 -5.40 10.32 4.29
N LEU A 139 -4.59 9.98 3.30
CA LEU A 139 -4.58 10.54 1.96
C LEU A 139 -5.29 9.56 1.00
N VAL A 140 -6.35 10.01 0.33
CA VAL A 140 -6.96 9.24 -0.78
C VAL A 140 -6.41 9.74 -2.10
N GLN A 141 -5.96 8.82 -2.94
CA GLN A 141 -5.57 9.08 -4.33
C GLN A 141 -6.35 8.17 -5.27
N ASP A 142 -7.11 8.77 -6.16
CA ASP A 142 -7.91 8.06 -7.16
C ASP A 142 -7.60 8.64 -8.54
N ASP A 143 -7.35 7.77 -9.52
CA ASP A 143 -7.05 8.13 -10.92
C ASP A 143 -8.01 7.46 -11.91
N GLY A 144 -9.13 6.94 -11.44
CA GLY A 144 -10.16 6.33 -12.26
C GLY A 144 -10.82 7.27 -13.27
N TYR A 145 -11.27 6.70 -14.39
CA TYR A 145 -11.94 7.44 -15.47
C TYR A 145 -13.35 6.89 -15.72
N TYR A 146 -14.36 7.73 -15.47
CA TYR A 146 -15.80 7.42 -15.55
C TYR A 146 -16.34 6.42 -14.51
N ASP A 147 -15.72 6.36 -13.34
CA ASP A 147 -16.17 5.63 -12.15
C ASP A 147 -16.93 6.54 -11.16
N THR A 148 -17.41 5.92 -10.08
CA THR A 148 -18.10 6.59 -8.98
C THR A 148 -17.54 6.07 -7.66
N ASP A 149 -16.78 6.91 -7.00
CA ASP A 149 -16.16 6.56 -5.73
C ASP A 149 -16.99 7.04 -4.55
N VAL A 150 -16.88 6.31 -3.44
CA VAL A 150 -17.62 6.56 -2.22
C VAL A 150 -16.63 6.73 -1.07
N LEU A 151 -16.74 7.84 -0.35
CA LEU A 151 -16.06 8.03 0.92
C LEU A 151 -17.04 7.73 2.06
N VAL A 152 -16.74 6.72 2.86
CA VAL A 152 -17.54 6.26 4.00
C VAL A 152 -16.83 6.64 5.29
N PHE A 153 -17.49 7.48 6.08
CA PHE A 153 -17.07 7.81 7.44
C PHE A 153 -17.84 6.94 8.43
N ASN A 154 -17.15 6.02 9.08
CA ASN A 154 -17.70 5.17 10.12
C ASN A 154 -17.41 5.74 11.51
N SER A 155 -18.39 5.65 12.41
CA SER A 155 -18.24 6.06 13.81
C SER A 155 -17.93 7.54 14.02
N PHE A 156 -18.21 8.38 13.02
CA PHE A 156 -18.24 9.84 13.14
C PHE A 156 -19.68 10.31 13.35
N ALA A 157 -19.90 11.21 14.31
CA ALA A 157 -21.17 11.89 14.45
C ALA A 157 -21.29 13.02 13.41
N SER A 158 -22.52 13.39 13.03
CA SER A 158 -22.73 14.54 12.13
C SER A 158 -22.18 15.86 12.69
N ALA A 159 -21.97 15.94 14.01
CA ALA A 159 -21.33 17.07 14.68
C ALA A 159 -19.81 17.13 14.47
N ASP A 160 -19.17 16.03 14.07
CA ASP A 160 -17.73 15.96 13.80
C ASP A 160 -17.40 16.49 12.40
N VAL A 161 -18.41 16.64 11.53
CA VAL A 161 -18.27 17.18 10.18
C VAL A 161 -18.43 18.69 10.21
N LEU A 162 -17.32 19.41 10.15
CA LEU A 162 -17.30 20.85 9.92
C LEU A 162 -17.48 21.13 8.42
N ALA A 163 -18.64 21.63 8.04
CA ALA A 163 -18.82 22.20 6.70
C ALA A 163 -18.10 23.55 6.64
N LEU A 164 -17.05 23.63 5.82
CA LEU A 164 -16.49 24.91 5.39
C LEU A 164 -17.42 25.47 4.30
N VAL A 165 -18.16 26.52 4.63
CA VAL A 165 -18.96 27.34 3.69
C VAL A 165 -18.14 28.49 3.12
#